data_AF-A0A564Z3S8-F1
#
_entry.id   AF-A0A564Z3S8-F1
#
_cell.length_a   1.000
_cell.length_b   1.000
_cell.length_c   1.000
_cell.angle_alpha   90.00
_cell.angle_beta   90.00
_cell.angle_gamma   90.00
#
_symmetry.space_group_name_H-M   'P 1'
#
loop_
_entity.id
_entity.type
_entity.pdbx_description
1 polymer ?
#
loop_
_entity_poly.entity_id
_entity_poly.type
_entity_poly.pdbx_seq_one_letter_code
_entity_poly.pdbx_strand_id
1 'polypeptide(L)'
;PPIELLRQWLDQGNWYDLKDNSVLKLTDLQFIGAMGPPGGGRNPITPRFLRHLNTIAINEFTEETMKTIFTKIMNWHFTVCNYPKEFTTELSESLVGATFEIYQQ
;
A
#
# COMPACT_ATOMS: atom_id res chain seq x y z
N PRO A 1 -2.39 10.62 20.35
CA PRO A 1 -2.20 12.08 20.10
C PRO A 1 -2.44 12.48 18.62
N PRO A 2 -1.70 12.02 17.59
CA PRO A 2 -2.05 12.33 16.19
C PRO A 2 -3.30 11.60 15.69
N ILE A 3 -3.45 10.33 16.06
CA ILE A 3 -4.62 9.50 15.71
C ILE A 3 -5.93 10.06 16.27
N GLU A 4 -5.86 10.77 17.39
CA GLU A 4 -7.04 11.37 18.03
C GLU A 4 -7.52 12.61 17.26
N LEU A 5 -6.61 13.35 16.61
CA LEU A 5 -6.99 14.45 15.72
C LEU A 5 -7.73 13.92 14.48
N LEU A 6 -7.23 12.84 13.88
CA LEU A 6 -7.93 12.18 12.77
C LEU A 6 -9.28 11.65 13.21
N ARG A 7 -9.35 11.02 14.39
CA ARG A 7 -10.61 10.56 14.97
C ARG A 7 -11.58 11.72 15.20
N GLN A 8 -11.10 12.88 15.68
CA GLN A 8 -11.93 14.05 15.91
C GLN A 8 -12.64 14.48 14.63
N TRP A 9 -11.93 14.52 13.50
CA TRP A 9 -12.58 14.82 12.22
C TRP A 9 -13.55 13.73 11.79
N LEU A 10 -13.20 12.44 11.93
CA LEU A 10 -14.10 11.34 11.59
C LEU A 10 -15.39 11.31 12.44
N ASP A 11 -15.31 11.73 13.70
CA ASP A 11 -16.46 11.78 14.62
C ASP A 11 -17.31 13.07 14.47
N GLN A 12 -16.68 14.22 14.25
CA GLN A 12 -17.32 15.54 14.37
C GLN A 12 -17.35 16.35 13.07
N GLY A 13 -16.61 15.93 12.03
CA GLY A 13 -16.50 16.66 10.76
C GLY A 13 -15.75 18.00 10.85
N ASN A 14 -15.06 18.26 11.97
CA ASN A 14 -14.38 19.53 12.19
C ASN A 14 -13.09 19.38 13.04
N TRP A 15 -12.28 20.42 12.97
CA TRP A 15 -11.15 20.66 13.86
C TRP A 15 -11.28 22.04 14.52
N TYR A 16 -10.40 22.32 15.47
CA TYR A 16 -10.27 23.64 16.08
C TYR A 16 -8.95 24.29 15.66
N ASP A 17 -8.98 25.57 15.31
CA ASP A 17 -7.76 26.35 15.10
C ASP A 17 -7.04 26.53 16.45
N LEU A 18 -5.73 26.29 16.47
CA LEU A 18 -4.91 26.42 17.67
C LEU A 18 -4.73 27.88 18.12
N LYS A 19 -4.95 28.86 17.25
CA LYS A 19 -4.75 30.28 17.56
C LYS A 19 -5.92 30.89 18.33
N ASP A 20 -7.15 30.59 17.90
CA ASP A 20 -8.37 31.25 18.38
C ASP A 20 -9.48 30.27 18.78
N ASN A 21 -9.24 28.96 18.71
CA ASN A 21 -10.22 27.90 18.97
C ASN A 21 -11.47 27.99 18.08
N SER A 22 -11.38 28.62 16.92
CA SER A 22 -12.47 28.65 15.94
C SER A 22 -12.69 27.26 15.32
N VAL A 23 -13.94 26.97 14.95
CA VAL A 23 -14.32 25.70 14.33
C VAL A 23 -13.94 25.71 12.85
N LEU A 24 -13.06 24.82 12.47
CA LEU A 24 -12.67 24.55 11.09
C LEU A 24 -13.50 23.36 10.56
N LYS A 25 -14.48 23.64 9.69
CA LYS A 25 -15.27 22.59 9.03
C LYS A 25 -14.51 22.04 7.83
N LEU A 26 -14.35 20.73 7.82
CA LEU A 26 -13.73 20.02 6.72
C LEU A 26 -14.83 19.45 5.83
N THR A 27 -14.80 19.78 4.54
CA THR A 27 -15.82 19.38 3.55
C THR A 27 -15.14 18.60 2.41
N ASP A 28 -15.88 17.66 1.82
CA ASP A 28 -15.46 16.87 0.66
C ASP A 28 -14.11 16.15 0.82
N LEU A 29 -13.92 15.48 1.96
CA LEU A 29 -12.72 14.68 2.25
C LEU A 29 -13.05 13.18 2.31
N GLN A 30 -12.13 12.36 1.80
CA GLN A 30 -12.17 10.91 1.91
C GLN A 30 -10.89 10.40 2.61
N PHE A 31 -11.07 9.51 3.59
CA PHE A 31 -9.95 8.92 4.32
C PHE A 31 -9.62 7.52 3.81
N ILE A 32 -8.36 7.32 3.43
CA ILE A 32 -7.79 6.01 3.09
C ILE A 32 -6.45 5.90 3.81
N GLY A 33 -6.18 4.74 4.40
CA GLY A 33 -4.92 4.49 5.11
C GLY A 33 -4.44 3.06 4.91
N ALA A 34 -3.14 2.87 5.09
CA ALA A 34 -2.49 1.57 5.09
C ALA A 34 -1.68 1.41 6.37
N MET A 35 -1.58 0.18 6.87
CA MET A 35 -0.83 -0.18 8.06
C MET A 35 -0.08 -1.49 7.80
N GLY A 36 1.07 -1.66 8.46
CA GLY A 36 1.71 -2.96 8.48
C GLY A 36 0.86 -3.98 9.27
N PRO A 37 1.03 -5.29 9.04
CA PRO A 37 0.41 -6.33 9.86
C PRO A 37 0.59 -6.06 11.36
N PRO A 38 -0.45 -6.34 12.18
CA PRO A 38 -0.39 -6.14 13.62
C PRO A 38 0.68 -7.04 14.24
N GLY A 39 1.46 -6.50 15.19
CA GLY A 39 2.52 -7.22 15.90
C GLY A 39 3.90 -6.61 15.72
N GLY A 40 4.94 -7.34 16.15
CA GLY A 40 6.36 -6.99 15.91
C GLY A 40 6.84 -5.68 16.54
N GLY A 41 6.21 -5.22 17.63
CA GLY A 41 6.57 -3.96 18.30
C GLY A 41 6.11 -2.69 17.56
N ARG A 42 5.26 -2.83 16.53
CA ARG A 42 4.65 -1.68 15.84
C ARG A 42 3.64 -0.98 16.74
N ASN A 43 3.49 0.32 16.53
CA ASN A 43 2.53 1.13 17.29
C ASN A 43 1.09 0.60 17.08
N PRO A 44 0.40 0.18 18.15
CA PRO A 44 -0.96 -0.32 18.02
C PRO A 44 -1.91 0.84 17.67
N ILE A 45 -2.88 0.54 16.81
CA ILE A 45 -3.96 1.46 16.46
C ILE A 45 -5.11 1.25 17.45
N THR A 46 -5.69 2.34 17.96
CA THR A 46 -6.75 2.23 18.97
C THR A 46 -8.03 1.66 18.35
N PRO A 47 -8.76 0.75 19.04
CA PRO A 47 -10.03 0.22 18.55
C PRO A 47 -11.08 1.30 18.26
N ARG A 48 -11.02 2.42 19.00
CA ARG A 48 -11.89 3.58 18.81
C ARG A 48 -11.73 4.22 17.44
N PHE A 49 -10.50 4.28 16.93
CA PHE A 49 -10.24 4.79 15.58
C PHE A 49 -10.64 3.78 14.52
N LEU A 50 -10.28 2.50 14.71
CA LEU A 50 -10.61 1.43 13.76
C LEU A 50 -12.11 1.25 13.54
N ARG A 51 -12.97 1.58 14.52
CA ARG A 51 -14.43 1.55 14.36
C ARG A 51 -14.95 2.38 13.17
N HIS A 52 -14.23 3.42 12.75
CA HIS A 52 -14.63 4.27 11.63
C HIS A 52 -14.21 3.73 10.25
N LEU A 53 -13.45 2.62 10.21
CA LEU A 53 -12.82 2.12 9.01
C LEU A 53 -13.13 0.64 8.81
N ASN A 54 -13.25 0.23 7.56
CA ASN A 54 -13.22 -1.18 7.19
C ASN A 54 -11.77 -1.60 6.97
N THR A 55 -11.32 -2.61 7.70
CA THR A 55 -9.97 -3.14 7.53
C THR A 55 -10.02 -4.26 6.51
N ILE A 56 -9.21 -4.15 5.46
CA ILE A 56 -9.04 -5.18 4.42
C ILE A 56 -7.59 -5.66 4.50
N ALA A 57 -7.42 -6.96 4.67
CA ALA A 57 -6.10 -7.60 4.65
C ALA A 57 -5.81 -8.12 3.24
N ILE A 58 -4.59 -7.87 2.76
CA ILE A 58 -4.07 -8.45 1.53
C ILE A 58 -3.07 -9.52 1.95
N ASN A 59 -3.36 -10.76 1.58
CA ASN A 59 -2.45 -11.88 1.82
C ASN A 59 -1.28 -11.84 0.84
N GLU A 60 -0.22 -12.59 1.16
CA GLU A 60 0.86 -12.83 0.24
C GLU A 60 0.33 -13.47 -1.05
N PHE A 61 0.87 -13.03 -2.19
CA PHE A 61 0.48 -13.53 -3.49
C PHE A 61 1.04 -14.94 -3.71
N THR A 62 0.35 -15.75 -4.52
CA THR A 62 0.90 -17.03 -4.96
C THR A 62 2.13 -16.80 -5.84
N GLU A 63 3.04 -17.78 -5.87
CA GLU A 63 4.20 -17.77 -6.75
C GLU A 63 3.83 -17.49 -8.21
N GLU A 64 2.79 -18.16 -8.71
CA GLU A 64 2.30 -17.97 -10.09
C GLU A 64 1.86 -16.52 -10.35
N THR A 65 1.18 -15.90 -9.37
CA THR A 65 0.76 -14.50 -9.47
C THR A 65 1.97 -13.57 -9.48
N MET A 66 2.94 -13.78 -8.58
CA MET A 66 4.16 -12.98 -8.52
C MET A 66 4.97 -13.09 -9.82
N LYS A 67 5.21 -14.31 -10.30
CA LYS A 67 5.90 -14.55 -11.57
C LYS A 67 5.18 -13.85 -12.73
N THR A 68 3.85 -13.95 -12.79
CA THR A 68 3.06 -13.26 -13.83
C THR A 68 3.23 -11.74 -13.78
N ILE A 69 3.13 -11.12 -12.60
CA ILE A 69 3.28 -9.66 -12.43
C ILE A 69 4.67 -9.22 -12.88
N PHE A 70 5.72 -9.86 -12.35
CA PHE A 70 7.10 -9.45 -12.64
C PHE A 70 7.50 -9.73 -14.09
N THR A 71 7.07 -10.84 -14.68
CA THR A 71 7.31 -11.11 -16.11
C THR A 71 6.62 -10.07 -16.99
N LYS A 72 5.38 -9.66 -16.66
CA LYS A 72 4.70 -8.58 -17.41
C LYS A 72 5.43 -7.25 -17.32
N ILE A 73 5.92 -6.87 -16.15
CA ILE A 73 6.70 -5.64 -15.95
C ILE A 73 8.01 -5.71 -16.75
N MET A 74 8.72 -6.84 -16.69
CA MET A 74 9.98 -7.04 -17.43
C MET A 74 9.77 -6.99 -18.95
N ASN A 75 8.74 -7.67 -19.45
CA ASN A 75 8.41 -7.65 -20.89
C ASN A 75 8.06 -6.24 -21.36
N TRP A 76 7.28 -5.50 -20.57
CA TRP A 76 6.96 -4.10 -20.85
C TRP A 76 8.23 -3.25 -20.88
N HIS A 77 9.12 -3.40 -19.89
CA HIS A 77 10.38 -2.67 -19.81
C HIS A 77 11.28 -2.94 -21.03
N PHE A 78 11.44 -4.20 -21.45
CA PHE A 78 12.24 -4.52 -22.64
C PHE A 78 11.66 -3.93 -23.92
N THR A 79 10.33 -3.84 -24.02
CA THR A 79 9.64 -3.22 -25.16
C THR A 79 9.87 -1.71 -25.18
N VAL A 80 9.67 -1.02 -24.05
CA VAL A 80 9.80 0.45 -23.96
C VAL A 80 11.25 0.91 -24.16
N CYS A 81 12.22 0.16 -23.67
CA CYS A 81 13.64 0.46 -23.81
C CYS A 81 14.23 -0.05 -25.14
N ASN A 82 13.39 -0.56 -26.05
CA ASN A 82 13.74 -0.94 -27.42
C ASN A 82 14.88 -1.98 -27.51
N TYR A 83 14.89 -2.93 -26.57
CA TYR A 83 15.82 -4.06 -26.59
C TYR A 83 15.54 -4.99 -27.78
N PRO A 84 16.56 -5.72 -28.28
CA PRO A 84 16.35 -6.71 -29.33
C PRO A 84 15.33 -7.77 -28.92
N LYS A 85 14.48 -8.19 -29.86
CA LYS A 85 13.37 -9.14 -29.62
C LYS A 85 13.83 -10.52 -29.14
N GLU A 86 15.10 -10.86 -29.34
CA GLU A 86 15.73 -12.06 -28.80
C GLU A 86 15.72 -12.06 -27.25
N PHE A 87 15.70 -10.88 -26.62
CA PHE A 87 15.70 -10.73 -25.16
C PHE A 87 14.32 -10.60 -24.54
N THR A 88 13.24 -10.45 -25.33
CA THR A 88 11.97 -9.93 -24.78
C THR A 88 11.10 -10.94 -24.04
N THR A 89 11.27 -12.25 -24.26
CA THR A 89 10.35 -13.26 -23.71
C THR A 89 11.06 -14.36 -22.92
N GLU A 90 12.13 -14.95 -23.46
CA GLU A 90 12.82 -16.05 -22.76
C GLU A 90 13.70 -15.52 -21.61
N LEU A 91 14.39 -14.40 -21.82
CA LEU A 91 15.25 -13.80 -20.79
C LEU A 91 14.45 -13.25 -19.60
N SER A 92 13.27 -12.66 -19.85
CA SER A 92 12.43 -12.13 -18.78
C SER A 92 11.89 -13.24 -17.88
N GLU A 93 11.42 -14.34 -18.46
CA GLU A 93 10.97 -15.51 -17.69
C GLU A 93 12.11 -16.13 -16.89
N SER A 94 13.30 -16.30 -17.50
CA SER A 94 14.48 -16.83 -16.82
C SER A 94 14.94 -15.94 -15.66
N LEU A 95 15.00 -14.62 -15.86
CA LEU A 95 15.42 -13.66 -14.85
C LEU A 95 14.44 -13.62 -13.67
N VAL A 96 13.14 -13.57 -13.95
CA VAL A 96 12.10 -13.60 -12.91
C VAL A 96 12.12 -14.93 -12.15
N GLY A 97 12.35 -16.05 -12.85
CA GLY A 97 12.53 -17.36 -12.22
C GLY A 97 13.71 -17.39 -11.25
N ALA A 98 14.91 -16.98 -11.70
CA ALA A 98 16.12 -16.99 -10.89
C ALA A 98 16.04 -16.05 -9.68
N THR A 99 15.48 -14.84 -9.85
CA THR A 99 15.29 -13.89 -8.74
C THR A 99 14.28 -14.40 -7.72
N PHE A 100 13.25 -15.11 -8.17
CA PHE A 100 12.28 -15.75 -7.29
C PHE A 100 12.90 -16.88 -6.46
N GLU A 101 13.74 -17.72 -7.07
CA GLU A 101 14.48 -18.77 -6.35
C GLU A 101 15.36 -18.20 -5.24
N ILE A 102 16.07 -17.09 -5.50
CA ILE A 102 16.87 -16.41 -4.47
C ILE A 102 15.99 -15.82 -3.36
N TYR A 103 14.81 -15.29 -3.69
CA TYR A 103 13.90 -14.72 -2.70
C TYR A 103 13.33 -15.77 -1.74
N GLN A 104 13.20 -17.02 -2.18
CA GLN A 104 12.69 -18.14 -1.36
C GLN A 104 13.76 -18.82 -0.50
N GLN A 105 15.05 -18.50 -0.69
CA GLN A 105 16.14 -18.97 0.18
C GLN A 105 16.20 -18.17 1.48
#